data_AF-A0A553JVT5-F1
#
_entry.id   AF-A0A553JVT5-F1
#
_cell.length_a   1.000
_cell.length_b   1.000
_cell.length_c   1.000
_cell.angle_alpha   90.00
_cell.angle_beta   90.00
_cell.angle_gamma   90.00
#
_symmetry.space_group_name_H-M   'P 1'
#
loop_
_entity.id
_entity.type
_entity.pdbx_description
1 polymer ?
#
loop_
_entity_poly.entity_id
_entity_poly.type
_entity_poly.pdbx_seq_one_letter_code
_entity_poly.pdbx_strand_id
1 'polypeptide(L)' 'MHPEALRNWVRHAEVDDGLRPGITTDDQARITELEREVRELRRANEILKTSAAFSQPRSSTARSGSP' A
#
# COMPACT_ATOMS: atom_id res chain seq x y z
N MET A 1 -1.66 -39.05 -10.48
CA MET A 1 -0.76 -37.87 -10.45
C MET A 1 -0.86 -37.21 -11.81
N HIS A 2 -1.25 -35.94 -11.90
CA HIS A 2 -1.55 -35.28 -13.17
C HIS A 2 -0.26 -34.69 -13.76
N PRO A 3 0.22 -35.12 -14.94
CA PRO A 3 1.51 -34.69 -15.50
C PRO A 3 1.60 -33.17 -15.67
N GLU A 4 0.47 -32.50 -15.88
CA GLU A 4 0.40 -31.03 -15.98
C GLU A 4 0.69 -30.32 -14.66
N ALA A 5 0.32 -30.92 -13.52
CA ALA A 5 0.60 -30.33 -12.20
C ALA A 5 2.11 -30.29 -11.94
N LEU A 6 2.82 -31.37 -12.27
CA LEU A 6 4.28 -31.44 -12.15
C LEU A 6 4.97 -30.41 -13.06
N ARG A 7 4.51 -30.27 -14.31
CA ARG A 7 5.05 -29.25 -15.23
C ARG A 7 4.89 -27.83 -14.69
N ASN A 8 3.74 -27.53 -14.09
CA ASN A 8 3.49 -26.23 -13.50
C ASN A 8 4.41 -25.97 -12.29
N TRP A 9 4.66 -26.98 -11.45
CA TRP A 9 5.59 -26.85 -10.33
C TRP A 9 7.03 -26.64 -10.76
N VAL A 10 7.49 -27.39 -11.77
CA VAL A 10 8.83 -27.20 -12.35
C VAL A 10 8.97 -25.79 -12.90
N ARG A 11 7.99 -25.32 -13.67
CA ARG A 11 7.97 -23.96 -14.22
C ARG A 11 7.99 -22.89 -13.12
N HIS A 12 7.27 -23.12 -12.03
CA HIS A 12 7.24 -22.21 -10.88
C HIS A 12 8.61 -22.15 -10.20
N ALA A 13 9.24 -23.30 -9.97
CA ALA A 13 10.58 -23.39 -9.42
C ALA A 13 11.63 -22.72 -10.33
N GLU A 14 11.53 -22.89 -11.66
CA GLU A 14 12.41 -22.19 -12.61
C GLU A 14 12.29 -20.65 -12.51
N VAL A 15 11.09 -20.13 -12.21
CA VAL A 15 10.89 -18.70 -11.99
C VAL A 15 11.52 -18.27 -10.66
N ASP A 16 11.29 -19.04 -9.59
CA ASP A 16 11.86 -18.76 -8.27
C ASP A 16 13.41 -18.82 -8.28
N ASP A 17 14.00 -19.73 -9.05
CA ASP A 17 15.45 -19.87 -9.23
C ASP A 17 16.03 -18.85 -10.22
N GLY A 18 15.20 -17.99 -10.84
CA GLY A 18 15.63 -16.99 -11.82
C GLY A 18 16.08 -17.58 -13.17
N LEU A 19 15.83 -18.87 -13.40
CA LEU A 19 16.08 -19.54 -14.68
C LEU A 19 15.07 -19.14 -15.75
N ARG A 20 13.91 -18.62 -15.33
CA ARG A 20 12.84 -18.16 -16.20
C ARG A 20 12.32 -16.81 -15.74
N PRO A 21 12.02 -15.87 -16.67
CA PRO A 21 11.40 -14.61 -16.28
C PRO A 21 10.01 -14.85 -15.68
N GLY A 22 9.74 -14.16 -14.58
CA GLY A 22 8.46 -14.21 -13.87
C GLY A 22 8.56 -13.44 -12.56
N ILE A 23 7.43 -13.34 -11.86
CA ILE A 23 7.40 -12.82 -10.48
C ILE A 23 7.70 -14.01 -9.58
N THR A 24 8.75 -13.89 -8.78
CA THR A 24 9.09 -14.93 -7.81
C THR A 24 8.04 -14.96 -6.69
N THR A 25 7.96 -16.08 -5.99
CA THR A 25 7.09 -16.23 -4.83
C THR A 25 7.40 -15.18 -3.76
N ASP A 26 8.69 -14.84 -3.57
CA ASP A 26 9.14 -13.81 -2.64
C ASP A 26 8.70 -12.41 -3.06
N ASP A 27 8.88 -12.06 -4.34
CA ASP A 27 8.41 -10.79 -4.89
C ASP A 27 6.90 -10.64 -4.73
N GLN A 28 6.14 -11.71 -4.99
CA GLN A 28 4.68 -11.70 -4.83
C GLN A 28 4.27 -11.46 -3.36
N ALA A 29 4.98 -12.09 -2.41
CA ALA A 29 4.76 -11.87 -0.99
C ALA A 29 5.08 -10.42 -0.60
N ARG A 30 6.21 -9.89 -1.10
CA ARG A 30 6.63 -8.50 -0.85
C ARG A 30 5.65 -7.49 -1.41
N ILE A 31 5.16 -7.69 -2.64
CA ILE A 31 4.14 -6.85 -3.27
C ILE A 31 2.87 -6.83 -2.41
N THR A 32 2.42 -8.00 -1.96
CA THR A 32 1.19 -8.12 -1.15
C THR A 32 1.33 -7.35 0.17
N GLU A 33 2.48 -7.45 0.84
CA GLU A 33 2.75 -6.71 2.07
C GLU A 33 2.80 -5.19 1.82
N LEU A 34 3.47 -4.76 0.75
CA LEU A 34 3.53 -3.35 0.39
C LEU A 34 2.14 -2.78 0.04
N GLU A 35 1.31 -3.54 -0.68
CA GLU A 35 -0.06 -3.12 -0.98
C GLU A 35 -0.90 -2.96 0.29
N ARG A 36 -0.69 -3.82 1.29
CA ARG A 36 -1.32 -3.70 2.59
C ARG A 36 -0.85 -2.45 3.33
N GLU A 37 0.45 -2.24 3.42
CA GLU A 37 1.03 -1.07 4.08
C GLU A 37 0.53 0.24 3.44
N VAL A 38 0.54 0.31 2.09
CA VAL A 38 0.03 1.47 1.35
C VAL A 38 -1.45 1.73 1.65
N ARG A 39 -2.26 0.67 1.77
CA ARG A 39 -3.69 0.81 2.12
C ARG A 39 -3.88 1.37 3.52
N GLU A 40 -3.11 0.87 4.48
CA GLU A 40 -3.15 1.33 5.87
C GLU A 40 -2.67 2.78 6.00
N LEU A 41 -1.57 3.13 5.33
CA LEU A 41 -1.03 4.50 5.28
C LEU A 41 -2.02 5.47 4.64
N ARG A 42 -2.67 5.10 3.54
CA ARG A 42 -3.71 5.93 2.91
C ARG A 42 -4.87 6.17 3.86
N ARG A 43 -5.35 5.13 4.56
CA ARG A 43 -6.42 5.26 5.55
C ARG A 43 -6.03 6.21 6.69
N ALA A 44 -4.84 6.04 7.26
CA ALA A 44 -4.33 6.91 8.32
C ALA A 44 -4.20 8.36 7.84
N ASN A 45 -3.67 8.56 6.63
CA ASN A 45 -3.50 9.90 6.05
C ASN A 45 -4.84 10.62 5.86
N GLU A 46 -5.88 9.91 5.41
CA GLU A 46 -7.22 10.48 5.26
C GLU A 46 -7.84 10.89 6.61
N ILE A 47 -7.64 10.10 7.67
CA ILE A 47 -8.07 10.48 9.02
C ILE A 47 -7.36 11.75 9.46
N LEU A 48 -6.03 11.80 9.31
CA LEU A 48 -5.23 12.96 9.71
C LEU A 48 -5.63 14.23 8.96
N LYS A 49 -5.81 14.14 7.63
CA LYS A 49 -6.29 15.27 6.82
C LYS A 49 -7.66 15.76 7.28
N THR A 50 -8.56 14.82 7.55
CA THR A 50 -9.91 15.13 8.04
C THR A 50 -9.83 15.85 9.39
N SER A 51 -9.07 15.32 10.35
CA SER A 51 -8.84 15.96 11.64
C SER A 51 -8.21 17.36 11.52
N ALA A 52 -7.22 17.53 10.64
CA ALA A 52 -6.59 18.82 10.39
C ALA A 52 -7.57 19.85 9.80
N ALA A 53 -8.48 19.44 8.92
CA ALA A 53 -9.52 20.31 8.38
C ALA A 53 -10.47 20.83 9.47
N PHE A 54 -10.80 19.99 10.46
CA PHE A 54 -11.65 20.40 11.59
C PHE A 54 -10.90 21.21 12.67
N SER A 55 -9.58 21.11 12.72
CA SER A 55 -8.74 21.81 13.71
C SER A 55 -8.32 23.22 13.27
N GLN A 56 -8.80 23.72 12.12
CA GLN A 56 -8.47 25.08 11.70
C GLN A 56 -9.03 26.10 12.72
N PRO A 57 -8.20 27.05 13.21
CA PRO A 57 -8.68 28.11 14.08
C PRO A 57 -9.74 28.91 13.34
N ARG A 58 -10.90 29.13 13.97
CA ARG A 58 -11.81 30.20 13.54
C ARG A 58 -11.01 31.48 13.67
N SER A 59 -10.55 32.05 12.56
CA SER A 59 -9.90 33.35 12.54
C SER A 59 -10.83 34.34 13.22
N SER A 60 -10.47 34.74 14.43
CA SER A 60 -11.15 35.78 15.17
C SER A 60 -10.88 37.10 14.47
N THR A 61 -11.80 37.50 13.60
CA THR A 61 -11.96 38.91 13.22
C THR A 61 -12.55 39.65 14.41
N ALA A 62 -11.79 39.74 15.50
CA ALA A 62 -12.05 40.55 16.67
C ALA A 62 -10.75 41.27 17.03
N ARG A 63 -10.33 42.18 16.15
CA ARG A 63 -9.36 43.23 16.46
C ARG A 63 -9.93 44.50 15.84
N SER A 64 -10.90 45.12 16.51
CA SER A 64 -10.68 46.28 17.38
C SER A 64 -10.00 47.43 16.60
N GLY A 65 -10.82 48.25 15.98
CA GLY A 65 -10.46 49.53 15.41
C GLY A 65 -11.56 50.55 15.73
N SER A 66 -11.54 51.05 16.96
CA SER A 66 -12.19 52.30 17.40
C SER A 66 -11.21 52.93 18.41
N PRO A 67 -11.15 54.27 18.54
CA PRO A 67 -12.19 55.28 18.30
C PRO A 67 -12.07 56.04 16.97
#